data_AF-A0A4P2QCR9-F1
#
_entry.id   AF-A0A4P2QCR9-F1
#
_cell.length_a   1.000
_cell.length_b   1.000
_cell.length_c   1.000
_cell.angle_alpha   90.00
_cell.angle_beta   90.00
_cell.angle_gamma   90.00
#
_symmetry.space_group_name_H-M   'P 1'
#
loop_
_entity.id
_entity.type
_entity.pdbx_description
1 polymer ?
#
loop_
_entity_poly.entity_id
_entity_poly.type
_entity_poly.pdbx_seq_one_letter_code
_entity_poly.pdbx_strand_id
1 'polypeptide(L)'
;MRGWDEAREGWDRDVRVARARARAAIIALIAMAALSGFAGLVGAWHIVLLRLTDVPAPTWALANTLREIGGLSELVLVPVTGVLFLRWLSRAVAVTDALGIDRGFPWTPFQAVTAFFIPFVNVVRPYSVLRDLHDHLAPDGVPEPAPRPLLDGAGGYRRVEMVHAPRAGAVHHGAIGAWWGLYLASGWLALLASRMRAQTVAEFIQARTAFIASDVVSLLAALLAVLMVRAIDSRLAERHRRTRHASDEELDGRLVERDRRLREDFAKLPGLGSLQ
;
A
#
# COMPACT_ATOMS: atom_id res chain seq x y z
N MET A 1 1.13 -36.09 5.18
CA MET A 1 -0.26 -35.57 5.03
C MET A 1 -0.62 -34.46 6.02
N ARG A 2 -0.17 -34.43 7.30
CA ARG A 2 -0.55 -33.34 8.24
C ARG A 2 0.07 -31.95 7.99
N GLY A 3 1.19 -31.84 7.28
CA GLY A 3 1.95 -30.58 7.17
C GLY A 3 1.27 -29.48 6.35
N TRP A 4 0.63 -29.83 5.23
CA TRP A 4 0.03 -28.83 4.33
C TRP A 4 -1.29 -28.26 4.86
N ASP A 5 -2.06 -29.04 5.63
CA ASP A 5 -3.29 -28.55 6.25
C ASP A 5 -3.01 -27.51 7.34
N GLU A 6 -2.03 -27.77 8.20
CA GLU A 6 -1.55 -26.80 9.19
C GLU A 6 -1.00 -25.53 8.53
N ALA A 7 -0.25 -25.67 7.43
CA ALA A 7 0.26 -24.54 6.65
C ALA A 7 -0.88 -23.70 6.05
N ARG A 8 -1.91 -24.35 5.46
CA ARG A 8 -3.09 -23.68 4.90
C ARG A 8 -3.86 -22.91 5.97
N GLU A 9 -4.06 -23.48 7.15
CA GLU A 9 -4.69 -22.78 8.28
C GLU A 9 -3.87 -21.57 8.75
N GLY A 10 -2.55 -21.70 8.77
CA GLY A 10 -1.62 -20.61 9.03
C GLY A 10 -1.79 -19.47 8.02
N TRP A 11 -1.75 -19.79 6.73
CA TRP A 11 -1.93 -18.83 5.65
C TRP A 11 -3.29 -18.12 5.71
N ASP A 12 -4.36 -18.85 6.02
CA ASP A 12 -5.70 -18.29 6.16
C ASP A 12 -5.76 -17.20 7.25
N ARG A 13 -5.20 -17.50 8.43
CA ARG A 13 -5.13 -16.51 9.52
C ARG A 13 -4.32 -15.30 9.08
N ASP A 14 -3.19 -15.55 8.45
CA ASP A 14 -2.23 -14.54 8.04
C ASP A 14 -2.79 -13.58 6.98
N VAL A 15 -3.45 -14.13 5.96
CA VAL A 15 -4.12 -13.37 4.91
C VAL A 15 -5.29 -12.58 5.49
N ARG A 16 -6.13 -13.16 6.35
CA ARG A 16 -7.22 -12.40 6.99
C ARG A 16 -6.70 -11.19 7.76
N VAL A 17 -5.61 -11.33 8.49
CA VAL A 17 -4.98 -10.22 9.22
C VAL A 17 -4.40 -9.18 8.25
N ALA A 18 -3.73 -9.61 7.18
CA ALA A 18 -3.20 -8.71 6.15
C ALA A 18 -4.32 -7.87 5.52
N ARG A 19 -5.43 -8.51 5.12
CA ARG A 19 -6.60 -7.84 4.51
C ARG A 19 -7.31 -6.90 5.48
N ALA A 20 -7.42 -7.27 6.76
CA ALA A 20 -7.97 -6.37 7.78
C ALA A 20 -7.12 -5.10 7.92
N ARG A 21 -5.79 -5.24 7.93
CA ARG A 21 -4.86 -4.10 7.96
C ARG A 21 -4.90 -3.29 6.67
N ALA A 22 -5.08 -3.94 5.51
CA ALA A 22 -5.25 -3.26 4.22
C ALA A 22 -6.46 -2.33 4.25
N ARG A 23 -7.60 -2.82 4.76
CA ARG A 23 -8.82 -2.01 4.93
C ARG A 23 -8.59 -0.84 5.87
N ALA A 24 -7.92 -1.05 7.01
CA ALA A 24 -7.60 0.03 7.94
C ALA A 24 -6.71 1.10 7.28
N ALA A 25 -5.67 0.69 6.54
CA ALA A 25 -4.81 1.60 5.79
C ALA A 25 -5.58 2.36 4.70
N ILE A 26 -6.47 1.69 3.96
CA ILE A 26 -7.34 2.33 2.95
C ILE A 26 -8.25 3.38 3.60
N ILE A 27 -8.92 3.05 4.71
CA ILE A 27 -9.80 3.99 5.42
C ILE A 27 -9.01 5.22 5.88
N ALA A 28 -7.82 5.00 6.46
CA ALA A 28 -6.95 6.09 6.89
C ALA A 28 -6.49 6.98 5.71
N LEU A 29 -6.10 6.38 4.59
CA LEU A 29 -5.72 7.11 3.37
C LEU A 29 -6.90 7.91 2.79
N ILE A 30 -8.12 7.36 2.81
CA ILE A 30 -9.33 8.07 2.38
C ILE A 30 -9.64 9.24 3.33
N ALA A 31 -9.53 9.03 4.64
CA ALA A 31 -9.71 10.09 5.62
C ALA A 31 -8.68 11.21 5.43
N MET A 32 -7.42 10.85 5.16
CA MET A 32 -6.34 11.80 4.86
C MET A 32 -6.62 12.58 3.57
N ALA A 33 -7.06 11.90 2.51
CA ALA A 33 -7.48 12.53 1.26
C ALA A 33 -8.62 13.53 1.48
N ALA A 34 -9.66 13.14 2.23
CA ALA A 34 -10.79 14.02 2.54
C ALA A 34 -10.34 15.24 3.36
N LEU A 35 -9.45 15.05 4.33
CA LEU A 35 -8.93 16.13 5.16
C LEU A 35 -8.08 17.12 4.35
N SER A 36 -7.20 16.64 3.47
CA SER A 36 -6.42 17.52 2.58
C SER A 36 -7.31 18.28 1.59
N GLY A 37 -8.36 17.63 1.07
CA GLY A 37 -9.37 18.31 0.25
C GLY A 37 -10.08 19.43 1.02
N PHE A 38 -10.48 19.15 2.27
CA PHE A 38 -11.06 20.15 3.17
C PHE A 38 -10.09 21.31 3.46
N ALA A 39 -8.84 21.02 3.80
CA ALA A 39 -7.82 22.02 4.08
C ALA A 39 -7.56 22.94 2.87
N GLY A 40 -7.51 22.36 1.67
CA GLY A 40 -7.40 23.10 0.41
C GLY A 40 -8.59 24.05 0.17
N LEU A 41 -9.83 23.58 0.40
CA LEU A 41 -11.03 24.40 0.28
C LEU A 41 -11.06 25.54 1.30
N VAL A 42 -10.78 25.26 2.57
CA VAL A 42 -10.65 26.28 3.63
C VAL A 42 -9.56 27.29 3.26
N GLY A 43 -8.47 26.82 2.65
CA GLY A 43 -7.40 27.68 2.19
C GLY A 43 -7.79 28.62 1.06
N ALA A 44 -8.50 28.10 0.05
CA ALA A 44 -9.01 28.91 -1.05
C ALA A 44 -9.98 29.97 -0.53
N TRP A 45 -10.86 29.59 0.42
CA TRP A 45 -11.78 30.52 1.06
C TRP A 45 -11.02 31.64 1.82
N HIS A 46 -9.96 31.29 2.54
CA HIS A 46 -9.13 32.26 3.25
C HIS A 46 -8.48 33.28 2.29
N ILE A 47 -8.02 32.85 1.11
CA ILE A 47 -7.50 33.75 0.08
C ILE A 47 -8.59 34.69 -0.44
N VAL A 48 -9.81 34.20 -0.63
CA VAL A 48 -10.94 35.04 -1.04
C VAL A 48 -11.22 36.11 0.02
N LEU A 49 -11.29 35.73 1.29
CA LEU A 49 -11.53 36.67 2.40
C LEU A 49 -10.44 37.76 2.46
N LEU A 50 -9.17 37.41 2.27
CA LEU A 50 -8.06 38.37 2.26
C LEU A 50 -8.11 39.39 1.12
N ARG A 51 -8.87 39.11 0.04
CA ARG A 51 -9.04 40.02 -1.09
C ARG A 51 -10.24 40.96 -0.92
N LEU A 52 -11.11 40.69 0.05
CA LEU A 52 -12.24 41.55 0.35
C LEU A 52 -11.77 42.72 1.21
N THR A 53 -12.34 43.90 0.97
CA THR A 53 -12.01 45.13 1.71
C THR A 53 -12.62 45.15 3.11
N ASP A 54 -13.75 44.49 3.29
CA ASP A 54 -14.44 44.37 4.56
C ASP A 54 -14.92 42.93 4.75
N VAL A 55 -14.54 42.32 5.87
CA VAL A 55 -14.91 40.94 6.23
C VAL A 55 -15.46 40.98 7.64
N PRO A 56 -16.70 40.51 7.87
CA PRO A 56 -17.25 40.42 9.21
C PRO A 56 -16.32 39.62 10.14
N ALA A 57 -16.06 40.16 11.33
CA ALA A 57 -15.28 39.49 12.37
C ALA A 57 -15.65 38.01 12.62
N PRO A 58 -16.94 37.60 12.70
CA PRO A 58 -17.28 36.19 12.89
C PRO A 58 -16.87 35.29 11.71
N THR A 59 -16.94 35.80 10.49
CA THR A 59 -16.53 35.06 9.28
C THR A 59 -15.02 34.82 9.28
N TRP A 60 -14.25 35.85 9.64
CA TRP A 60 -12.79 35.75 9.76
C TRP A 60 -12.38 34.77 10.87
N ALA A 61 -13.04 34.86 12.03
CA ALA A 61 -12.80 33.95 13.15
C ALA A 61 -13.07 32.49 12.76
N LEU A 62 -14.21 32.22 12.11
CA LEU A 62 -14.54 30.87 11.63
C LEU A 62 -13.48 30.32 10.66
N ALA A 63 -13.04 31.12 9.68
CA ALA A 63 -12.00 30.70 8.74
C ALA A 63 -10.68 30.35 9.43
N ASN A 64 -10.29 31.11 10.47
CA ASN A 64 -9.11 30.80 11.27
C ASN A 64 -9.27 29.52 12.08
N THR A 65 -10.40 29.35 12.77
CA THR A 65 -10.67 28.15 13.57
C THR A 65 -10.69 26.88 12.71
N LEU A 66 -11.35 26.91 11.54
CA LEU A 66 -11.37 25.76 10.64
C LEU A 66 -9.97 25.41 10.11
N ARG A 67 -9.14 26.43 9.82
CA ARG A 67 -7.75 26.23 9.39
C ARG A 67 -6.92 25.58 10.49
N GLU A 68 -7.04 26.05 11.72
CA GLU A 68 -6.29 25.51 12.87
C GLU A 68 -6.70 24.08 13.19
N ILE A 69 -8.01 23.81 13.24
CA ILE A 69 -8.53 22.45 13.43
C ILE A 69 -8.07 21.52 12.30
N GLY A 70 -8.09 21.99 11.05
CA GLY A 70 -7.58 21.23 9.91
C GLY A 70 -6.11 20.85 10.09
N GLY A 71 -5.24 21.82 10.40
CA GLY A 71 -3.82 21.57 10.61
C GLY A 71 -3.52 20.65 11.80
N LEU A 72 -4.23 20.82 12.93
CA LEU A 72 -4.09 19.92 14.09
C LEU A 72 -4.57 18.50 13.77
N SER A 73 -5.63 18.37 12.97
CA SER A 73 -6.13 17.08 12.51
C SER A 73 -5.12 16.39 11.61
N GLU A 74 -4.47 17.12 10.69
CA GLU A 74 -3.42 16.57 9.82
C GLU A 74 -2.21 16.10 10.61
N LEU A 75 -1.80 16.87 11.62
CA LEU A 75 -0.68 16.52 12.51
C LEU A 75 -0.88 15.15 13.19
N VAL A 76 -2.12 14.78 13.51
CA VAL A 76 -2.46 13.47 14.10
C VAL A 76 -2.73 12.41 13.03
N LEU A 77 -3.46 12.76 11.98
CA LEU A 77 -3.93 11.80 10.98
C LEU A 77 -2.79 11.27 10.10
N VAL A 78 -1.82 12.12 9.74
CA VAL A 78 -0.66 11.72 8.93
C VAL A 78 0.16 10.60 9.61
N PRO A 79 0.63 10.74 10.86
CA PRO A 79 1.39 9.67 11.51
C PRO A 79 0.54 8.41 11.76
N VAL A 80 -0.74 8.54 12.12
CA VAL A 80 -1.65 7.39 12.27
C VAL A 80 -1.78 6.63 10.94
N THR A 81 -1.97 7.36 9.84
CA THR A 81 -2.06 6.77 8.50
C THR A 81 -0.75 6.09 8.10
N GLY A 82 0.38 6.74 8.36
CA GLY A 82 1.71 6.16 8.14
C GLY A 82 1.91 4.85 8.90
N VAL A 83 1.56 4.82 10.19
CA VAL A 83 1.66 3.60 11.02
C VAL A 83 0.74 2.49 10.48
N LEU A 84 -0.50 2.79 10.14
CA LEU A 84 -1.44 1.79 9.60
C LEU A 84 -0.95 1.24 8.25
N PHE A 85 -0.46 2.11 7.38
CA PHE A 85 0.12 1.73 6.09
C PHE A 85 1.35 0.83 6.27
N LEU A 86 2.30 1.20 7.14
CA LEU A 86 3.50 0.41 7.39
C LEU A 86 3.18 -0.95 8.07
N ARG A 87 2.22 -0.98 9.00
CA ARG A 87 1.76 -2.23 9.63
C ARG A 87 1.08 -3.17 8.65
N TRP A 88 0.37 -2.63 7.66
CA TRP A 88 -0.16 -3.39 6.53
C TRP A 88 0.97 -3.89 5.64
N LEU A 89 1.88 -3.01 5.20
CA LEU A 89 2.98 -3.34 4.30
C LEU A 89 3.87 -4.44 4.87
N SER A 90 4.31 -4.29 6.12
CA SER A 90 5.09 -5.29 6.84
C SER A 90 4.41 -6.66 6.83
N ARG A 91 3.08 -6.68 7.03
CA ARG A 91 2.32 -7.92 7.02
C ARG A 91 2.15 -8.48 5.62
N ALA A 92 1.86 -7.64 4.62
CA ALA A 92 1.72 -8.07 3.23
C ALA A 92 3.02 -8.71 2.71
N VAL A 93 4.18 -8.14 3.07
CA VAL A 93 5.50 -8.71 2.80
C VAL A 93 5.67 -10.07 3.48
N ALA A 94 5.39 -10.18 4.77
CA ALA A 94 5.50 -11.46 5.50
C ALA A 94 4.62 -12.57 4.90
N VAL A 95 3.39 -12.23 4.51
CA VAL A 95 2.47 -13.19 3.90
C VAL A 95 2.90 -13.56 2.49
N THR A 96 3.42 -12.61 1.71
CA THR A 96 3.90 -12.88 0.35
C THR A 96 5.10 -13.81 0.34
N ASP A 97 6.01 -13.65 1.30
CA ASP A 97 7.14 -14.57 1.48
C ASP A 97 6.65 -15.98 1.85
N ALA A 98 5.70 -16.08 2.80
CA ALA A 98 5.10 -17.36 3.18
C ALA A 98 4.30 -18.05 2.05
N LEU A 99 3.65 -17.28 1.18
CA LEU A 99 2.93 -17.77 -0.01
C LEU A 99 3.86 -17.98 -1.22
N GLY A 100 5.07 -17.41 -1.19
CA GLY A 100 6.05 -17.34 -2.28
C GLY A 100 6.88 -18.61 -2.45
N ILE A 101 6.22 -19.77 -2.35
CA ILE A 101 6.84 -21.10 -2.33
C ILE A 101 7.75 -21.35 -3.53
N ASP A 102 7.50 -20.69 -4.68
CA ASP A 102 8.16 -20.93 -5.96
C ASP A 102 9.30 -19.95 -6.30
N ARG A 103 9.29 -18.71 -5.80
CA ARG A 103 10.23 -17.65 -6.22
C ARG A 103 11.09 -17.06 -5.13
N GLY A 104 10.73 -17.24 -3.85
CA GLY A 104 11.34 -16.50 -2.73
C GLY A 104 11.05 -15.00 -2.83
N PHE A 105 10.80 -14.33 -1.70
CA PHE A 105 10.55 -12.88 -1.72
C PHE A 105 11.83 -12.12 -1.29
N PRO A 106 12.32 -11.14 -2.08
CA PRO A 106 13.62 -10.52 -1.82
C PRO A 106 13.64 -9.58 -0.61
N TRP A 107 12.49 -9.28 -0.01
CA TRP A 107 12.36 -8.29 1.06
C TRP A 107 11.88 -8.91 2.36
N THR A 108 12.49 -8.51 3.47
CA THR A 108 11.97 -8.86 4.79
C THR A 108 10.94 -7.84 5.29
N PRO A 109 10.00 -8.23 6.18
CA PRO A 109 9.04 -7.30 6.78
C PRO A 109 9.68 -6.11 7.47
N PHE A 110 10.88 -6.30 8.04
CA PHE A 110 11.65 -5.26 8.70
C PHE A 110 12.27 -4.29 7.68
N GLN A 111 12.91 -4.79 6.62
CA GLN A 111 13.50 -3.97 5.56
C GLN A 111 12.44 -3.10 4.86
N ALA A 112 11.25 -3.65 4.63
CA ALA A 112 10.13 -2.93 4.04
C ALA A 112 9.71 -1.70 4.85
N VAL A 113 9.82 -1.76 6.18
CA VAL A 113 9.46 -0.66 7.08
C VAL A 113 10.62 0.32 7.25
N THR A 114 11.83 -0.17 7.49
CA THR A 114 13.00 0.69 7.73
C THR A 114 13.39 1.52 6.52
N ALA A 115 13.05 1.07 5.31
CA ALA A 115 13.23 1.82 4.08
C ALA A 115 12.61 3.23 4.11
N PHE A 116 11.53 3.45 4.86
CA PHE A 116 10.84 4.74 4.94
C PHE A 116 11.52 5.75 5.88
N PHE A 117 12.38 5.29 6.79
CA PHE A 117 12.98 6.13 7.82
C PHE A 117 14.39 6.61 7.47
N ILE A 118 15.09 5.88 6.60
CA ILE A 118 16.44 6.24 6.17
C ILE A 118 16.34 7.21 4.98
N PRO A 119 16.78 8.48 5.08
CA PRO A 119 16.43 9.52 4.10
C PRO A 119 16.75 9.19 2.64
N PHE A 120 17.98 8.73 2.34
CA PHE A 120 18.39 8.42 0.97
C PHE A 120 17.73 7.15 0.42
N VAL A 121 17.52 6.18 1.31
CA VAL A 121 16.86 4.90 1.01
C VAL A 121 15.37 5.11 0.75
N ASN A 122 14.74 6.02 1.50
CA ASN A 122 13.34 6.39 1.37
C ASN A 122 13.02 6.85 -0.04
N VAL A 123 13.90 7.56 -0.74
CA VAL A 123 13.63 8.05 -2.10
C VAL A 123 13.34 6.92 -3.11
N VAL A 124 13.92 5.72 -2.95
CA VAL A 124 13.88 4.67 -3.98
C VAL A 124 13.32 3.33 -3.49
N ARG A 125 13.65 2.93 -2.25
CA ARG A 125 13.35 1.58 -1.76
C ARG A 125 11.86 1.33 -1.48
N PRO A 126 11.07 2.26 -0.91
CA PRO A 126 9.62 2.11 -0.78
C PRO A 126 8.92 1.77 -2.10
N TYR A 127 9.27 2.48 -3.18
CA TYR A 127 8.76 2.17 -4.51
C TYR A 127 9.14 0.75 -4.94
N SER A 128 10.42 0.39 -4.78
CA SER A 128 10.93 -0.93 -5.16
C SER A 128 10.20 -2.07 -4.42
N VAL A 129 10.03 -1.93 -3.10
CA VAL A 129 9.32 -2.91 -2.26
C VAL A 129 7.88 -3.10 -2.72
N LEU A 130 7.14 -2.01 -3.00
CA LEU A 130 5.74 -2.09 -3.40
C LEU A 130 5.56 -2.63 -4.82
N ARG A 131 6.44 -2.26 -5.75
CA ARG A 131 6.49 -2.80 -7.11
C ARG A 131 6.77 -4.30 -7.06
N ASP A 132 7.81 -4.71 -6.34
CA ASP A 132 8.19 -6.11 -6.25
C ASP A 132 7.09 -6.91 -5.54
N LEU A 133 6.47 -6.37 -4.49
CA LEU A 133 5.31 -6.97 -3.83
C LEU A 133 4.14 -7.15 -4.81
N HIS A 134 3.84 -6.13 -5.61
CA HIS A 134 2.79 -6.17 -6.63
C HIS A 134 3.05 -7.24 -7.69
N ASP A 135 4.29 -7.34 -8.17
CA ASP A 135 4.72 -8.30 -9.21
C ASP A 135 4.77 -9.73 -8.70
N HIS A 136 5.28 -9.95 -7.49
CA HIS A 136 5.30 -11.29 -6.90
C HIS A 136 3.88 -11.77 -6.65
N LEU A 137 2.96 -10.91 -6.27
CA LEU A 137 1.55 -11.29 -6.08
C LEU A 137 0.77 -11.42 -7.40
N ALA A 138 1.40 -11.17 -8.56
CA ALA A 138 0.75 -11.42 -9.84
C ALA A 138 0.31 -12.89 -9.92
N PRO A 139 -0.89 -13.16 -10.48
CA PRO A 139 -1.37 -14.53 -10.68
C PRO A 139 -0.52 -15.33 -11.70
N ASP A 140 0.39 -14.65 -12.40
CA ASP A 140 1.19 -15.17 -13.51
C ASP A 140 2.22 -16.20 -13.01
N GLY A 141 1.89 -17.47 -13.20
CA GLY A 141 2.73 -18.61 -12.80
C GLY A 141 2.10 -19.55 -11.77
N VAL A 142 0.92 -19.20 -11.23
CA VAL A 142 0.13 -20.13 -10.41
C VAL A 142 -1.09 -20.57 -11.23
N PRO A 143 -1.20 -21.83 -11.68
CA PRO A 143 -2.36 -22.29 -12.45
C PRO A 143 -3.68 -22.01 -11.73
N GLU A 144 -4.73 -21.76 -12.51
CA GLU A 144 -6.06 -21.67 -11.93
C GLU A 144 -6.43 -23.06 -11.35
N PRO A 145 -6.89 -23.12 -10.08
CA PRO A 145 -7.23 -24.40 -9.46
C PRO A 145 -8.31 -25.11 -10.27
N ALA A 146 -8.18 -26.42 -10.44
CA ALA A 146 -9.23 -27.22 -11.05
C ALA A 146 -10.55 -27.01 -10.28
N PRO A 147 -11.70 -26.84 -10.96
CA PRO A 147 -13.00 -26.72 -10.30
C PRO A 147 -13.24 -27.95 -9.42
N ARG A 148 -13.27 -27.79 -8.09
CA ARG A 148 -13.60 -28.88 -7.17
C ARG A 148 -15.10 -28.85 -6.87
N PRO A 149 -15.86 -29.92 -7.17
CA PRO A 149 -17.24 -30.02 -6.73
C PRO A 149 -17.25 -30.16 -5.20
N LEU A 150 -18.00 -29.29 -4.52
CA LEU A 150 -18.23 -29.43 -3.08
C LEU A 150 -19.36 -30.45 -2.90
N LEU A 151 -19.13 -31.51 -2.13
CA LEU A 151 -20.20 -32.43 -1.73
C LEU A 151 -21.14 -31.66 -0.80
N ASP A 152 -22.42 -31.56 -1.16
CA ASP A 152 -23.41 -31.17 -0.18
C ASP A 152 -23.53 -32.30 0.86
N GLY A 153 -23.87 -31.95 2.11
CA GLY A 153 -24.06 -32.93 3.17
C GLY A 153 -25.19 -33.94 2.92
N ALA A 154 -25.82 -33.91 1.74
CA ALA A 154 -26.89 -34.81 1.30
C ALA A 154 -26.41 -35.87 0.29
N GLY A 155 -25.10 -35.96 0.00
CA GLY A 155 -24.54 -37.00 -0.87
C GLY A 155 -24.81 -36.79 -2.36
N GLY A 156 -25.20 -35.57 -2.78
CA GLY A 156 -25.44 -35.20 -4.16
C GLY A 156 -24.38 -34.25 -4.73
N TYR A 157 -23.93 -34.51 -5.96
CA TYR A 157 -23.16 -33.51 -6.73
C TYR A 157 -24.14 -32.52 -7.39
N ARG A 158 -24.40 -31.37 -6.75
CA ARG A 158 -25.21 -30.33 -7.42
C ARG A 158 -24.73 -28.89 -7.29
N ARG A 159 -23.63 -28.61 -6.59
CA ARG A 159 -22.98 -27.28 -6.64
C ARG A 159 -21.47 -27.41 -6.80
N VAL A 160 -20.99 -27.17 -8.01
CA VAL A 160 -19.62 -26.71 -8.21
C VAL A 160 -19.58 -25.27 -7.70
N GLU A 161 -19.27 -25.07 -6.42
CA GLU A 161 -18.98 -23.74 -5.90
C GLU A 161 -17.65 -23.30 -6.50
N MET A 162 -17.73 -22.69 -7.69
CA MET A 162 -16.63 -21.95 -8.27
C MET A 162 -16.41 -20.76 -7.33
N VAL A 163 -15.50 -20.89 -6.36
CA VAL A 163 -15.07 -19.77 -5.52
C VAL A 163 -14.35 -18.79 -6.43
N HIS A 164 -15.09 -17.86 -7.04
CA HIS A 164 -14.53 -16.77 -7.83
C HIS A 164 -13.97 -15.74 -6.83
N ALA A 165 -12.65 -15.69 -6.62
CA ALA A 165 -12.08 -14.53 -5.95
C ALA A 165 -12.24 -13.28 -6.86
N PRO A 166 -12.24 -12.07 -6.27
CA PRO A 166 -12.27 -10.84 -7.04
C PRO A 166 -11.16 -10.88 -8.10
N ARG A 167 -11.46 -10.46 -9.34
CA ARG A 167 -10.46 -10.35 -10.40
C ARG A 167 -9.23 -9.61 -9.85
N ALA A 168 -8.05 -10.21 -10.03
CA ALA A 168 -6.79 -9.63 -9.57
C ALA A 168 -6.65 -8.21 -10.13
N GLY A 169 -6.76 -7.22 -9.26
CA GLY A 169 -6.56 -5.83 -9.62
C GLY A 169 -5.12 -5.64 -10.10
N ALA A 170 -4.95 -5.13 -11.31
CA ALA A 170 -3.67 -4.73 -11.84
C ALA A 170 -3.59 -3.20 -11.80
N VAL A 171 -2.54 -2.68 -11.19
CA VAL A 171 -2.12 -1.29 -11.36
C VAL A 171 -0.85 -1.33 -12.21
N HIS A 172 -0.74 -0.41 -13.16
CA HIS A 172 0.48 -0.28 -13.95
C HIS A 172 1.64 0.17 -13.04
N HIS A 173 2.88 -0.28 -13.29
CA HIS A 173 4.05 0.15 -12.52
C HIS A 173 4.22 1.67 -12.51
N GLY A 174 3.84 2.33 -13.60
CA GLY A 174 3.80 3.79 -13.71
C GLY A 174 2.87 4.46 -12.70
N ALA A 175 1.76 3.81 -12.31
CA ALA A 175 0.87 4.34 -11.27
C ALA A 175 1.49 4.25 -9.87
N ILE A 176 2.23 3.16 -9.58
CA ILE A 176 3.00 3.00 -8.34
C ILE A 176 4.12 4.07 -8.29
N GLY A 177 4.79 4.30 -9.40
CA GLY A 177 5.83 5.33 -9.53
C GLY A 177 5.26 6.75 -9.39
N ALA A 178 4.13 7.03 -10.03
CA ALA A 178 3.43 8.32 -9.94
C ALA A 178 2.96 8.61 -8.51
N TRP A 179 2.37 7.63 -7.83
CA TRP A 179 2.01 7.75 -6.42
C TRP A 179 3.21 8.17 -5.57
N TRP A 180 4.31 7.44 -5.69
CA TRP A 180 5.50 7.68 -4.90
C TRP A 180 6.14 9.04 -5.20
N GLY A 181 6.22 9.39 -6.48
CA GLY A 181 6.71 10.69 -6.94
C GLY A 181 5.86 11.86 -6.42
N LEU A 182 4.53 11.73 -6.44
CA LEU A 182 3.60 12.73 -5.90
C LEU A 182 3.73 12.86 -4.38
N TYR A 183 3.87 11.75 -3.66
CA TYR A 183 4.08 11.76 -2.21
C TYR A 183 5.37 12.49 -1.82
N LEU A 184 6.47 12.22 -2.53
CA LEU A 184 7.71 12.97 -2.33
C LEU A 184 7.50 14.44 -2.67
N ALA A 185 6.96 14.74 -3.85
CA ALA A 185 6.74 16.10 -4.31
C ALA A 185 5.90 16.93 -3.33
N SER A 186 4.84 16.35 -2.74
CA SER A 186 4.04 17.07 -1.74
C SER A 186 4.83 17.36 -0.47
N GLY A 187 5.64 16.42 0.02
CA GLY A 187 6.53 16.66 1.17
C GLY A 187 7.53 17.80 0.92
N TRP A 188 8.14 17.83 -0.26
CA TRP A 188 9.05 18.91 -0.66
C TRP A 188 8.32 20.25 -0.82
N LEU A 189 7.14 20.27 -1.44
CA LEU A 189 6.33 21.48 -1.60
C LEU A 189 5.89 22.04 -0.24
N ALA A 190 5.43 21.18 0.68
CA ALA A 190 5.08 21.57 2.05
C ALA A 190 6.28 22.14 2.82
N LEU A 191 7.47 21.56 2.64
CA LEU A 191 8.70 22.06 3.25
C LEU A 191 9.10 23.43 2.68
N LEU A 192 8.95 23.63 1.37
CA LEU A 192 9.21 24.91 0.73
C LEU A 192 8.19 25.97 1.19
N ALA A 193 6.90 25.61 1.20
CA ALA A 193 5.81 26.49 1.64
C ALA A 193 5.98 26.92 3.11
N SER A 194 6.40 26.01 3.98
CA SER A 194 6.64 26.33 5.40
C SER A 194 7.85 27.24 5.65
N ARG A 195 8.77 27.35 4.68
CA ARG A 195 9.91 28.29 4.72
C ARG A 195 9.58 29.67 4.15
N MET A 196 8.44 29.85 3.50
CA MET A 196 8.04 31.14 2.96
C MET A 196 7.74 32.12 4.10
N ARG A 197 8.21 33.36 3.95
CA ARG A 197 7.82 34.45 4.85
C ARG A 197 6.35 34.78 4.62
N ALA A 198 5.69 35.23 5.68
CA ALA A 198 4.30 35.66 5.66
C ALA A 198 4.16 36.98 6.43
N GLN A 199 5.02 37.95 6.13
CA GLN A 199 5.05 39.24 6.84
C GLN A 199 4.10 40.25 6.20
N THR A 200 3.73 40.04 4.93
CA THR A 200 2.75 40.86 4.22
C THR A 200 1.54 40.02 3.78
N VAL A 201 0.42 40.69 3.49
CA VAL A 201 -0.78 40.01 2.95
C VAL A 201 -0.48 39.30 1.63
N ALA A 202 0.32 39.92 0.76
CA ALA A 202 0.71 39.32 -0.51
C ALA A 202 1.56 38.06 -0.32
N GLU A 203 2.54 38.11 0.58
CA GLU A 203 3.36 36.95 0.94
C GLU A 203 2.52 35.84 1.57
N PHE A 204 1.57 36.18 2.44
CA PHE A 204 0.65 35.20 3.04
C PHE A 204 -0.22 34.50 1.97
N ILE A 205 -0.75 35.26 1.00
CA ILE A 205 -1.52 34.69 -0.12
C ILE A 205 -0.64 33.75 -0.96
N GLN A 206 0.60 34.13 -1.23
CA GLN A 206 1.56 33.28 -1.96
C GLN A 206 1.86 31.98 -1.22
N ALA A 207 2.22 32.08 0.07
CA ALA A 207 2.46 30.91 0.91
C ALA A 207 1.23 30.01 0.96
N ARG A 208 0.02 30.59 1.07
CA ARG A 208 -1.22 29.82 1.09
C ARG A 208 -1.52 29.13 -0.23
N THR A 209 -1.24 29.78 -1.36
CA THR A 209 -1.38 29.18 -2.68
C THR A 209 -0.44 27.98 -2.84
N ALA A 210 0.78 28.07 -2.33
CA ALA A 210 1.73 26.95 -2.31
C ALA A 210 1.25 25.78 -1.45
N PHE A 211 0.66 26.05 -0.28
CA PHE A 211 0.03 25.01 0.54
C PHE A 211 -1.14 24.33 -0.18
N ILE A 212 -2.04 25.09 -0.81
CA ILE A 212 -3.15 24.51 -1.58
C ILE A 212 -2.64 23.61 -2.71
N ALA A 213 -1.59 24.03 -3.42
CA ALA A 213 -0.96 23.19 -4.45
C ALA A 213 -0.40 21.88 -3.84
N SER A 214 0.26 21.97 -2.68
CA SER A 214 0.72 20.79 -1.94
C SER A 214 -0.44 19.88 -1.51
N ASP A 215 -1.56 20.44 -1.05
CA ASP A 215 -2.74 19.67 -0.62
C ASP A 215 -3.36 18.91 -1.80
N VAL A 216 -3.42 19.52 -2.99
CA VAL A 216 -3.88 18.87 -4.22
C VAL A 216 -2.95 17.71 -4.62
N VAL A 217 -1.64 17.92 -4.57
CA VAL A 217 -0.65 16.86 -4.85
C VAL A 217 -0.77 15.71 -3.84
N SER A 218 -0.92 16.02 -2.55
CA SER A 218 -1.15 15.05 -1.48
C SER A 218 -2.45 14.28 -1.65
N LEU A 219 -3.53 14.95 -2.07
CA LEU A 219 -4.82 14.32 -2.38
C LEU A 219 -4.66 13.29 -3.50
N LEU A 220 -4.03 13.68 -4.62
CA LEU A 220 -3.77 12.77 -5.75
C LEU A 220 -2.88 11.60 -5.33
N ALA A 221 -1.84 11.85 -4.53
CA ALA A 221 -1.01 10.79 -3.97
C ALA A 221 -1.85 9.84 -3.11
N ALA A 222 -2.68 10.33 -2.18
CA ALA A 222 -3.51 9.48 -1.34
C ALA A 222 -4.49 8.61 -2.15
N LEU A 223 -5.08 9.14 -3.21
CA LEU A 223 -5.97 8.38 -4.11
C LEU A 223 -5.22 7.26 -4.84
N LEU A 224 -4.04 7.54 -5.40
CA LEU A 224 -3.23 6.50 -6.03
C LEU A 224 -2.74 5.45 -5.01
N ALA A 225 -2.44 5.86 -3.78
CA ALA A 225 -2.10 4.95 -2.69
C ALA A 225 -3.24 3.97 -2.42
N VAL A 226 -4.49 4.47 -2.35
CA VAL A 226 -5.68 3.63 -2.16
C VAL A 226 -5.83 2.62 -3.30
N LEU A 227 -5.66 3.06 -4.55
CA LEU A 227 -5.72 2.17 -5.71
C LEU A 227 -4.65 1.08 -5.66
N MET A 228 -3.42 1.46 -5.30
CA MET A 228 -2.31 0.54 -5.14
C MET A 228 -2.56 -0.49 -4.03
N VAL A 229 -2.96 -0.06 -2.82
CA VAL A 229 -3.25 -0.97 -1.70
C VAL A 229 -4.37 -1.93 -2.07
N ARG A 230 -5.44 -1.44 -2.74
CA ARG A 230 -6.53 -2.30 -3.23
C ARG A 230 -6.06 -3.32 -4.26
N ALA A 231 -5.21 -2.91 -5.20
CA ALA A 231 -4.66 -3.81 -6.20
C ALA A 231 -3.81 -4.90 -5.57
N ILE A 232 -2.90 -4.55 -4.65
CA ILE A 232 -2.09 -5.51 -3.90
C ILE A 232 -2.96 -6.43 -3.04
N ASP A 233 -3.98 -5.92 -2.33
CA ASP A 233 -4.91 -6.74 -1.53
C ASP A 233 -5.67 -7.76 -2.40
N SER A 234 -6.14 -7.34 -3.58
CA SER A 234 -6.84 -8.23 -4.51
C SER A 234 -5.93 -9.31 -5.08
N ARG A 235 -4.68 -8.98 -5.41
CA ARG A 235 -3.67 -9.93 -5.87
C ARG A 235 -3.26 -10.90 -4.76
N LEU A 236 -3.13 -10.42 -3.53
CA LEU A 236 -2.90 -11.26 -2.35
C LEU A 236 -4.03 -12.26 -2.15
N ALA A 237 -5.28 -11.80 -2.24
CA ALA A 237 -6.46 -12.66 -2.12
C ALA A 237 -6.53 -13.71 -3.24
N GLU A 238 -6.22 -13.31 -4.47
CA GLU A 238 -6.17 -14.23 -5.62
C GLU A 238 -5.06 -15.27 -5.44
N ARG A 239 -3.84 -14.86 -5.11
CA ARG A 239 -2.73 -15.79 -4.92
C ARG A 239 -3.00 -16.78 -3.79
N HIS A 240 -3.54 -16.29 -2.68
CA HIS A 240 -3.94 -17.14 -1.56
C HIS A 240 -5.03 -18.14 -1.95
N ARG A 241 -6.05 -17.73 -2.73
CA ARG A 241 -7.06 -18.65 -3.27
C ARG A 241 -6.39 -19.79 -4.04
N ARG A 242 -5.47 -19.45 -4.94
CA ARG A 242 -4.81 -20.45 -5.79
C ARG A 242 -3.93 -21.40 -4.99
N THR A 243 -3.17 -20.91 -4.02
CA THR A 243 -2.31 -21.77 -3.16
C THR A 243 -3.14 -22.63 -2.21
N ARG A 244 -4.26 -22.12 -1.70
CA ARG A 244 -5.16 -22.87 -0.81
C ARG A 244 -5.77 -24.08 -1.51
N HIS A 245 -6.13 -23.96 -2.78
CA HIS A 245 -6.75 -25.02 -3.56
C HIS A 245 -5.77 -25.89 -4.35
N ALA A 246 -4.47 -25.60 -4.29
CA ALA A 246 -3.44 -26.43 -4.88
C ALA A 246 -3.40 -27.82 -4.20
N SER A 247 -3.16 -28.87 -4.97
CA SER A 247 -2.94 -30.21 -4.42
C SER A 247 -1.64 -30.28 -3.61
N ASP A 248 -1.53 -31.23 -2.70
CA ASP A 248 -0.28 -31.43 -1.94
C ASP A 248 0.90 -31.72 -2.89
N GLU A 249 0.66 -32.50 -3.95
CA GLU A 249 1.65 -32.80 -4.99
C GLU A 249 2.10 -31.54 -5.76
N GLU A 250 1.18 -30.63 -6.07
CA GLU A 250 1.52 -29.34 -6.70
C GLU A 250 2.36 -28.45 -5.77
N LEU A 251 2.07 -28.47 -4.46
CA LEU A 251 2.82 -27.69 -3.48
C LEU A 251 4.22 -28.29 -3.25
N ASP A 252 4.33 -29.62 -3.15
CA ASP A 252 5.60 -30.33 -3.05
C ASP A 252 6.46 -30.09 -4.30
N GLY A 253 5.87 -30.16 -5.49
CA GLY A 253 6.55 -29.86 -6.75
C GLY A 253 7.13 -28.43 -6.78
N ARG A 254 6.41 -27.45 -6.21
CA ARG A 254 6.92 -26.06 -6.10
C ARG A 254 8.07 -25.92 -5.12
N LEU A 255 8.02 -26.63 -3.99
CA LEU A 255 9.14 -26.66 -3.05
C LEU A 255 10.40 -27.24 -3.70
N VAL A 256 10.25 -28.34 -4.43
CA VAL A 256 11.36 -28.95 -5.18
C VAL A 256 11.93 -28.00 -6.22
N GLU A 257 11.07 -27.32 -6.98
CA GLU A 257 11.50 -26.34 -7.98
C GLU A 257 12.22 -25.15 -7.36
N ARG A 258 11.76 -24.65 -6.20
CA ARG A 258 12.45 -23.61 -5.45
C ARG A 258 13.83 -24.07 -4.99
N ASP A 259 13.92 -25.25 -4.40
CA ASP A 259 15.17 -25.79 -3.90
C ASP A 259 16.17 -26.06 -5.05
N ARG A 260 15.67 -26.48 -6.22
CA ARG A 260 16.46 -26.60 -7.45
C ARG A 260 17.04 -25.26 -7.88
N ARG A 261 16.20 -24.20 -7.96
CA ARG A 261 16.65 -22.84 -8.31
C ARG A 261 17.68 -22.30 -7.34
N LEU A 262 17.45 -22.47 -6.03
CA LEU A 262 18.40 -22.05 -5.01
C LEU A 262 19.75 -22.71 -5.23
N ARG A 263 19.80 -24.03 -5.51
CA ARG A 263 21.05 -24.73 -5.83
C ARG A 263 21.72 -24.20 -7.09
N GLU A 264 20.95 -23.94 -8.15
CA GLU A 264 21.46 -23.35 -9.40
C GLU A 264 22.04 -21.95 -9.17
N ASP A 265 21.40 -21.14 -8.34
CA ASP A 265 21.88 -19.80 -8.01
C ASP A 265 23.11 -19.84 -7.10
N PHE A 266 23.16 -20.76 -6.13
CA PHE A 266 24.36 -21.02 -5.34
C PHE A 266 25.54 -21.48 -6.21
N ALA A 267 25.29 -22.31 -7.23
CA ALA A 267 26.34 -22.78 -8.15
C ALA A 267 26.91 -21.66 -9.05
N LYS A 268 26.13 -20.59 -9.30
CA LYS A 268 26.57 -19.41 -10.06
C LYS A 268 27.39 -18.43 -9.22
N LEU A 269 27.45 -18.58 -7.89
CA LEU A 269 28.25 -17.69 -7.04
C LEU A 269 29.74 -18.02 -7.20
N PRO A 270 30.57 -17.08 -7.70
CA PRO A 270 32.00 -17.31 -7.87
C PRO A 270 32.67 -17.52 -6.51
N GLY A 271 33.40 -18.64 -6.35
CA GLY A 271 34.24 -18.91 -5.16
C GLY A 271 33.88 -20.14 -4.32
N LEU A 272 32.81 -20.88 -4.61
CA LEU A 272 32.42 -22.09 -3.86
C LEU A 272 32.82 -23.42 -4.54
N GLY A 273 33.36 -23.38 -5.76
CA GLY A 273 33.74 -24.59 -6.53
C GLY A 273 35.12 -25.17 -6.23
N SER A 274 35.91 -24.59 -5.33
CA SER A 274 37.30 -24.99 -5.07
C SER A 274 37.56 -25.53 -3.65
N LEU A 275 36.51 -25.94 -2.94
CA LEU A 275 36.62 -26.62 -1.63
C LEU A 275 36.13 -28.06 -1.76
N GLN A 276 36.83 -28.85 -2.57
CA GLN A 276 36.81 -30.31 -2.53
C GLN A 276 38.23 -30.82 -2.35
#